data_AF-A0A819PFC0-F1
#
_entry.id   AF-A0A819PFC0-F1
#
_cell.length_a   1.000
_cell.length_b   1.000
_cell.length_c   1.000
_cell.angle_alpha   90.00
_cell.angle_beta   90.00
_cell.angle_gamma   90.00
#
_symmetry.space_group_name_H-M   'P 1'
#
loop_
_entity.id
_entity.type
_entity.pdbx_description
1 polymer ?
#
loop_
_entity_poly.entity_id
_entity_poly.type
_entity_poly.pdbx_seq_one_letter_code
_entity_poly.pdbx_strand_id
1 'polypeptide(L)'
;IISHLLIYILPILCYIIAILCHWLVVFKPQNDICDLELTSAVVQILFLLFSYFIPLVFTSIFLFLSLRHIRNTNGIRTQHIIEARLKYHRQLIIQSGAFYSVWLILWSPYLLLFPFYYRHSTPGTIAEIFICIGIVLDPFIVAALDIRFLRAWHSTWNHLIECIRPVRVAPMPVAIAANY
;
A
#
# COMPACT_ATOMS: atom_id res chain seq x y z
N ILE A 1 -10.70 3.17 15.05
CA ILE A 1 -11.92 2.68 14.34
C ILE A 1 -12.53 3.79 13.49
N ILE A 2 -12.95 4.92 14.10
CA ILE A 2 -13.56 6.05 13.37
C ILE A 2 -12.64 6.61 12.28
N SER A 3 -11.35 6.83 12.56
CA SER A 3 -10.40 7.30 11.55
C SER A 3 -10.22 6.33 10.39
N HIS A 4 -10.29 5.01 10.63
CA HIS A 4 -10.20 4.01 9.57
C HIS A 4 -11.46 4.00 8.70
N LEU A 5 -12.65 4.07 9.31
CA LEU A 5 -13.91 4.23 8.57
C LEU A 5 -13.88 5.48 7.70
N LEU A 6 -13.36 6.58 8.22
CA LEU A 6 -13.30 7.85 7.50
C LEU A 6 -12.40 7.77 6.27
N ILE A 7 -11.27 7.04 6.33
CA ILE A 7 -10.37 6.84 5.17
C ILE A 7 -11.08 6.13 4.01
N TYR A 8 -12.01 5.21 4.28
CA TYR A 8 -12.73 4.48 3.24
C TYR A 8 -14.01 5.19 2.77
N ILE A 9 -14.74 5.82 3.68
CA ILE A 9 -16.02 6.46 3.38
C ILE A 9 -15.82 7.81 2.69
N LEU A 10 -14.81 8.59 3.12
CA LEU A 10 -14.60 9.95 2.63
C LEU A 10 -14.33 9.99 1.10
N PRO A 11 -13.46 9.15 0.51
CA PRO A 11 -13.26 9.14 -0.94
C PRO A 11 -14.56 8.81 -1.70
N ILE A 12 -15.33 7.83 -1.23
CA ILE A 12 -16.60 7.43 -1.85
C ILE A 12 -17.58 8.61 -1.86
N LEU A 13 -17.74 9.28 -0.72
CA LEU A 13 -18.58 10.47 -0.63
C LEU A 13 -18.10 11.59 -1.57
N CYS A 14 -16.79 11.83 -1.65
CA CYS A 14 -16.22 12.81 -2.57
C CYS A 14 -16.55 12.50 -4.03
N TYR A 15 -16.44 11.24 -4.45
CA TYR A 15 -16.82 10.81 -5.81
C TYR A 15 -18.32 10.98 -6.07
N ILE A 16 -19.17 10.60 -5.13
CA ILE A 16 -20.63 10.78 -5.26
C ILE A 16 -20.98 12.26 -5.43
N ILE A 17 -20.42 13.13 -4.59
CA ILE A 17 -20.63 14.58 -4.69
C ILE A 17 -20.11 15.12 -6.02
N ALA A 18 -18.92 14.70 -6.47
CA ALA A 18 -18.35 15.14 -7.74
C ALA A 18 -19.23 14.75 -8.94
N ILE A 19 -19.86 13.58 -8.91
CA ILE A 19 -20.81 13.15 -9.95
C ILE A 19 -22.10 13.97 -9.89
N LEU A 20 -22.67 14.17 -8.69
CA LEU A 20 -23.90 14.95 -8.50
C LEU A 20 -23.73 16.42 -8.90
N CYS A 21 -22.54 16.99 -8.69
CA CYS A 21 -22.19 18.36 -9.08
C CYS A 21 -21.74 18.49 -10.54
N HIS A 22 -21.77 17.40 -11.34
CA HIS A 22 -21.26 17.35 -12.71
C HIS A 22 -19.80 17.81 -12.86
N TRP A 23 -18.99 17.60 -11.83
CA TRP A 23 -17.54 17.80 -11.87
C TRP A 23 -16.82 16.59 -12.46
N LEU A 24 -17.43 15.41 -12.29
CA LEU A 24 -17.00 14.14 -12.85
C LEU A 24 -18.14 13.56 -13.69
N VAL A 25 -17.87 13.21 -14.94
CA VAL A 25 -18.85 12.62 -15.85
C VAL A 25 -18.40 11.21 -16.21
N VAL A 26 -19.33 10.27 -16.16
CA VAL A 26 -19.13 8.93 -16.68
C VAL A 26 -19.44 8.97 -18.17
N PHE A 27 -18.44 8.69 -19.00
CA PHE A 27 -18.62 8.58 -20.44
C PHE A 27 -18.26 7.16 -20.90
N LYS A 28 -18.86 6.74 -22.01
CA LYS A 28 -18.59 5.44 -22.62
C LYS A 28 -17.92 5.65 -23.98
N PRO A 29 -16.61 5.43 -24.11
CA PRO A 29 -15.94 5.42 -25.40
C PRO A 29 -16.46 4.27 -26.29
N GLN A 30 -16.43 4.45 -27.61
CA GLN A 30 -16.82 3.38 -28.55
C GLN A 30 -15.84 2.19 -28.41
N ASN A 31 -16.37 0.99 -28.20
CA ASN A 31 -15.63 -0.27 -27.99
C ASN A 31 -14.77 -0.35 -26.72
N ASP A 32 -15.07 0.45 -25.70
CA ASP A 32 -14.30 0.42 -24.46
C ASP A 32 -15.20 0.47 -23.20
N ILE A 33 -14.61 0.23 -22.04
CA ILE A 33 -15.29 0.30 -20.73
C ILE A 33 -15.64 1.75 -20.37
N CYS A 34 -16.63 1.93 -19.50
CA CYS A 34 -16.97 3.26 -18.99
C CYS A 34 -15.77 3.88 -18.29
N ASP A 35 -15.49 5.15 -18.61
CA ASP A 35 -14.39 5.91 -18.05
C ASP A 35 -14.89 7.21 -17.43
N LEU A 36 -14.04 7.82 -16.61
CA LEU A 36 -14.35 9.00 -15.81
C LEU A 36 -13.62 10.22 -16.38
N GLU A 37 -14.36 11.24 -16.76
CA GLU A 37 -13.79 12.49 -17.29
C GLU A 37 -14.12 13.67 -16.38
N LEU A 38 -13.10 14.49 -16.10
CA LEU A 38 -13.24 15.72 -15.32
C LEU A 38 -13.64 16.87 -16.25
N THR A 39 -14.71 17.57 -15.90
CA THR A 39 -15.38 18.52 -16.82
C THR A 39 -14.65 19.84 -17.04
N SER A 40 -13.71 20.21 -16.16
CA SER A 40 -12.98 21.47 -16.29
C SER A 40 -11.57 21.39 -15.72
N ALA A 41 -10.66 22.20 -16.28
CA ALA A 41 -9.29 22.33 -15.79
C ALA A 41 -9.23 22.75 -14.31
N VAL A 42 -10.18 23.56 -13.84
CA VAL A 42 -10.27 23.96 -12.43
C VAL A 42 -10.51 22.74 -11.54
N VAL A 43 -11.46 21.88 -11.90
CA VAL A 43 -11.75 20.65 -11.15
C VAL A 43 -10.57 19.67 -11.24
N GLN A 44 -9.90 19.57 -12.39
CA GLN A 44 -8.69 18.75 -12.55
C GLN A 44 -7.58 19.18 -11.58
N ILE A 45 -7.31 20.48 -11.47
CA ILE A 45 -6.31 21.02 -10.53
C ILE A 45 -6.72 20.76 -9.08
N LEU A 46 -7.99 20.98 -8.74
CA LEU A 46 -8.49 20.68 -7.38
C LEU A 46 -8.36 19.20 -7.06
N PHE A 47 -8.72 18.31 -7.98
CA PHE A 47 -8.57 16.88 -7.80
C PHE A 47 -7.10 16.51 -7.54
N LEU A 48 -6.18 17.03 -8.34
CA LEU A 48 -4.74 16.81 -8.18
C LEU A 48 -4.23 17.33 -6.82
N LEU A 49 -4.71 18.49 -6.38
CA LEU A 49 -4.35 19.08 -5.09
C LEU A 49 -4.76 18.17 -3.92
N PHE A 50 -6.02 17.73 -3.91
CA PHE A 50 -6.56 16.92 -2.81
C PHE A 50 -6.13 15.46 -2.84
N SER A 51 -6.00 14.85 -4.02
CA SER A 51 -5.65 13.43 -4.16
C SER A 51 -4.15 13.15 -4.11
N TYR A 52 -3.31 14.11 -4.52
CA TYR A 52 -1.87 13.91 -4.64
C TYR A 52 -1.06 14.87 -3.77
N PHE A 53 -1.14 16.18 -4.00
CA PHE A 53 -0.22 17.13 -3.36
C PHE A 53 -0.42 17.26 -1.85
N ILE A 54 -1.66 17.36 -1.38
CA ILE A 54 -1.97 17.48 0.05
C ILE A 54 -1.47 16.21 0.79
N PRO A 55 -1.85 14.98 0.40
CA PRO A 55 -1.33 13.76 1.03
C PRO A 55 0.20 13.68 1.01
N LEU A 56 0.85 14.04 -0.11
CA LEU A 56 2.31 14.07 -0.23
C LEU A 56 2.96 15.02 0.78
N VAL A 57 2.46 16.24 0.89
CA VAL A 57 3.01 17.25 1.81
C VAL A 57 2.80 16.81 3.26
N PHE A 58 1.61 16.33 3.61
CA PHE A 58 1.32 15.87 4.97
C PHE A 58 2.17 14.67 5.38
N THR A 59 2.34 13.68 4.51
CA THR A 59 3.20 12.50 4.77
C THR A 59 4.67 12.90 4.94
N SER A 60 5.16 13.82 4.11
CA SER A 60 6.53 14.35 4.20
C SER A 60 6.78 15.11 5.50
N ILE A 61 5.85 15.99 5.89
CA ILE A 61 5.91 16.71 7.18
C ILE A 61 5.88 15.72 8.34
N PHE A 62 5.01 14.71 8.29
CA PHE A 62 4.92 13.69 9.34
C PHE A 62 6.22 12.89 9.50
N LEU A 63 6.83 12.45 8.39
CA LEU A 63 8.13 11.76 8.42
C LEU A 63 9.24 12.67 8.96
N PHE A 64 9.24 13.94 8.56
CA PHE A 64 10.20 14.92 9.07
C PHE A 64 10.06 15.19 10.57
N LEU A 65 8.84 15.36 11.07
CA LEU A 65 8.56 15.54 12.50
C LEU A 65 8.95 14.30 13.30
N SER A 66 8.69 13.11 12.76
CA SER A 66 9.09 11.83 13.36
C SER A 66 10.62 11.74 13.50
N LEU A 67 11.36 12.08 12.43
CA LEU A 67 12.82 12.18 12.45
C LEU A 67 13.32 13.18 13.50
N ARG A 68 12.72 14.37 13.55
CA ARG A 68 13.10 15.43 14.49
C ARG A 68 12.85 15.01 15.94
N HIS A 69 11.73 14.34 16.21
CA HIS A 69 11.39 13.87 17.56
C HIS A 69 12.42 12.85 18.08
N ILE A 70 12.83 11.88 17.26
CA ILE A 70 13.84 10.88 17.63
C ILE A 70 15.22 11.51 17.85
N ARG A 71 15.56 12.56 17.12
CA ARG A 71 16.82 13.29 17.34
C ARG A 71 16.84 14.08 18.66
N ASN A 72 15.67 14.36 19.25
CA ASN A 72 15.53 15.26 20.39
C ASN A 72 15.30 14.54 21.74
N THR A 73 15.39 13.21 21.80
CA THR A 73 15.28 12.41 23.05
C THR A 73 16.53 12.50 23.94
N ASN A 74 17.03 13.70 24.21
CA ASN A 74 18.23 13.98 25.01
C ASN A 74 18.02 13.92 26.55
N GLY A 75 16.91 13.34 27.04
CA GLY A 75 16.49 13.44 28.45
C GLY A 75 16.28 12.13 29.21
N ILE A 76 16.66 10.97 28.66
CA ILE A 76 16.39 9.65 29.28
C ILE A 76 17.67 9.11 29.92
N ARG A 77 17.59 8.65 31.17
CA ARG A 77 18.73 8.45 32.10
C ARG A 77 19.53 7.14 31.91
N THR A 78 19.17 6.30 30.94
CA THR A 78 19.78 4.96 30.73
C THR A 78 20.25 4.75 29.30
N GLN A 79 21.56 4.90 29.08
CA GLN A 79 22.25 4.85 27.78
C GLN A 79 21.88 3.62 26.92
N HIS A 80 21.79 2.43 27.52
CA HIS A 80 21.50 1.17 26.82
C HIS A 80 20.07 1.09 26.24
N ILE A 81 19.09 1.68 26.93
CA ILE A 81 17.69 1.71 26.48
C ILE A 81 17.53 2.73 25.34
N ILE A 82 18.31 3.82 25.38
CA ILE A 82 18.33 4.85 24.34
C ILE A 82 18.87 4.29 23.03
N GLU A 83 20.01 3.60 23.05
CA GLU A 83 20.63 3.06 21.83
C GLU A 83 19.75 2.02 21.14
N ALA A 84 19.11 1.13 21.91
CA ALA A 84 18.19 0.13 21.37
C ALA A 84 16.92 0.78 20.76
N ARG A 85 16.34 1.77 21.44
CA ARG A 85 15.15 2.50 20.95
C ARG A 85 15.48 3.37 19.73
N LEU A 86 16.64 4.03 19.73
CA LEU A 86 17.12 4.85 18.62
C LEU A 86 17.37 3.99 17.37
N LYS A 87 17.99 2.81 17.53
CA LYS A 87 18.22 1.87 16.42
C LYS A 87 16.92 1.37 15.82
N TYR A 88 15.95 0.98 16.66
CA TYR A 88 14.65 0.52 16.22
C TYR A 88 13.84 1.62 15.50
N HIS A 89 13.78 2.83 16.05
CA HIS A 89 13.05 3.93 15.41
C HIS A 89 13.74 4.46 14.14
N ARG A 90 15.07 4.48 14.09
CA ARG A 90 15.82 4.81 12.88
C ARG A 90 15.55 3.80 11.78
N GLN A 91 15.54 2.51 12.12
CA GLN A 91 15.22 1.46 11.15
C GLN A 91 13.79 1.57 10.64
N LEU A 92 12.81 1.85 11.52
CA LEU A 92 11.43 2.10 11.13
C LEU A 92 11.31 3.26 10.15
N ILE A 93 12.02 4.37 10.38
CA ILE A 93 11.98 5.52 9.47
C ILE A 93 12.63 5.20 8.13
N ILE A 94 13.75 4.48 8.12
CA ILE A 94 14.39 4.07 6.86
C ILE A 94 13.43 3.19 6.06
N GLN A 95 12.76 2.24 6.74
CA GLN A 95 11.74 1.39 6.12
C GLN A 95 10.58 2.22 5.58
N SER A 96 9.98 3.10 6.39
CA SER A 96 8.89 3.98 5.94
C SER A 96 9.31 4.90 4.80
N GLY A 97 10.51 5.49 4.87
CA GLY A 97 11.05 6.36 3.84
C GLY A 97 11.24 5.60 2.52
N ALA A 98 11.87 4.42 2.56
CA ALA A 98 12.03 3.58 1.38
C ALA A 98 10.69 3.17 0.78
N PHE A 99 9.73 2.76 1.61
CA PHE A 99 8.37 2.43 1.19
C PHE A 99 7.70 3.63 0.48
N TYR A 100 7.69 4.80 1.11
CA TYR A 100 7.07 6.00 0.54
C TYR A 100 7.79 6.48 -0.73
N SER A 101 9.11 6.33 -0.85
CA SER A 101 9.85 6.68 -2.07
C SER A 101 9.47 5.77 -3.25
N VAL A 102 9.41 4.45 -3.02
CA VAL A 102 9.00 3.51 -4.07
C VAL A 102 7.53 3.74 -4.44
N TRP A 103 6.67 3.91 -3.44
CA TRP A 103 5.26 4.23 -3.64
C TRP A 103 5.11 5.50 -4.48
N LEU A 104 5.86 6.57 -4.17
CA LEU A 104 5.81 7.81 -4.96
C LEU A 104 6.24 7.62 -6.41
N ILE A 105 7.31 6.87 -6.66
CA ILE A 105 7.78 6.64 -8.03
C ILE A 105 6.75 5.84 -8.84
N LEU A 106 6.12 4.83 -8.23
CA LEU A 106 5.19 3.94 -8.93
C LEU A 106 3.78 4.52 -9.06
N TRP A 107 3.31 5.33 -8.12
CA TRP A 107 1.95 5.90 -8.13
C TRP A 107 1.87 7.32 -8.71
N SER A 108 2.92 8.13 -8.58
CA SER A 108 2.90 9.54 -9.01
C SER A 108 2.56 9.72 -10.50
N PRO A 109 3.13 8.93 -11.44
CA PRO A 109 2.81 9.08 -12.86
C PRO A 109 1.31 8.96 -13.14
N TYR A 110 0.64 7.99 -12.51
CA TYR A 110 -0.78 7.77 -12.67
C TYR A 110 -1.61 8.92 -12.09
N LEU A 111 -1.36 9.30 -10.83
CA LEU A 111 -2.12 10.38 -10.18
C LEU A 111 -1.92 11.74 -10.84
N LEU A 112 -0.73 11.99 -11.39
CA LEU A 112 -0.43 13.24 -12.11
C LEU A 112 -1.12 13.30 -13.47
N LEU A 113 -1.27 12.17 -14.16
CA LEU A 113 -1.84 12.11 -15.51
C LEU A 113 -3.35 11.89 -15.51
N PHE A 114 -3.90 11.26 -14.48
CA PHE A 114 -5.33 10.93 -14.35
C PHE A 114 -6.27 12.12 -14.64
N PRO A 115 -6.00 13.36 -14.18
CA PRO A 115 -6.90 14.47 -14.44
C PRO A 115 -6.87 14.97 -15.89
N PHE A 116 -5.81 14.68 -16.64
CA PHE A 116 -5.52 15.38 -17.90
C PHE A 116 -5.53 14.48 -19.14
N TYR A 117 -5.45 13.16 -18.97
CA TYR A 117 -5.25 12.25 -20.10
C TYR A 117 -6.29 11.14 -20.17
N TYR A 118 -6.68 10.84 -21.41
CA TYR A 118 -7.38 9.62 -21.75
C TYR A 118 -6.47 8.41 -21.48
N ARG A 119 -7.05 7.37 -20.87
CA ARG A 119 -6.42 6.09 -20.52
C ARG A 119 -5.65 5.44 -21.69
N HIS A 120 -6.10 5.69 -22.93
CA HIS A 120 -5.51 5.13 -24.17
C HIS A 120 -4.40 5.96 -24.81
N SER A 121 -3.99 7.07 -24.19
CA SER A 121 -2.81 7.77 -24.63
C SER A 121 -1.55 6.99 -24.21
N THR A 122 -0.48 7.02 -25.03
CA THR A 122 0.82 6.43 -24.69
C THR A 122 1.30 6.78 -23.27
N PRO A 123 1.25 8.04 -22.80
CA PRO A 123 1.60 8.36 -21.41
C PRO A 123 0.64 7.76 -20.38
N GLY A 124 -0.67 7.69 -20.67
CA GLY A 124 -1.67 7.05 -19.82
C GLY A 124 -1.40 5.55 -19.63
N THR A 125 -1.11 4.83 -20.73
CA THR A 125 -0.78 3.39 -20.67
C THR A 125 0.49 3.14 -19.88
N ILE A 126 1.54 3.97 -20.05
CA ILE A 126 2.77 3.84 -19.26
C ILE A 126 2.47 4.02 -17.77
N ALA A 127 1.68 5.04 -17.42
CA ALA A 127 1.30 5.31 -16.04
C ALA A 127 0.49 4.16 -15.41
N GLU A 128 -0.37 3.53 -16.20
CA GLU A 128 -1.15 2.35 -15.79
C GLU A 128 -0.25 1.11 -15.57
N ILE A 129 0.81 0.95 -16.37
CA ILE A 129 1.81 -0.10 -16.12
C ILE A 129 2.51 0.14 -14.78
N PHE A 130 2.92 1.38 -14.48
CA PHE A 130 3.55 1.72 -13.21
C PHE A 130 2.64 1.44 -12.01
N ILE A 131 1.35 1.75 -12.08
CA ILE A 131 0.41 1.48 -10.98
C ILE A 131 0.16 -0.02 -10.80
N CYS A 132 0.03 -0.79 -11.90
CA CYS A 132 -0.08 -2.24 -11.83
C CYS A 132 1.15 -2.89 -11.20
N ILE A 133 2.34 -2.46 -11.60
CA ILE A 133 3.60 -2.90 -11.00
C ILE A 133 3.63 -2.56 -9.50
N GLY A 134 3.21 -1.35 -9.13
CA GLY A 134 3.11 -0.92 -7.73
C GLY A 134 2.21 -1.84 -6.90
N ILE A 135 0.99 -2.09 -7.36
CA ILE A 135 0.03 -2.96 -6.66
C ILE A 135 0.58 -4.37 -6.45
N VAL A 136 1.27 -4.92 -7.45
CA VAL A 136 1.87 -6.26 -7.37
C VAL A 136 3.08 -6.26 -6.44
N LEU A 137 3.92 -5.23 -6.47
CA LEU A 137 5.16 -5.15 -5.70
C LEU A 137 4.94 -4.75 -4.24
N ASP A 138 3.87 -4.05 -3.89
CA ASP A 138 3.55 -3.61 -2.53
C ASP A 138 3.77 -4.71 -1.46
N PRO A 139 3.20 -5.93 -1.57
CA PRO A 139 3.43 -6.98 -0.58
C PRO A 139 4.91 -7.43 -0.51
N PHE A 140 5.63 -7.42 -1.63
CA PHE A 140 7.05 -7.78 -1.66
C PHE A 140 7.93 -6.69 -1.04
N ILE A 141 7.61 -5.41 -1.28
CA ILE A 141 8.31 -4.28 -0.68
C ILE A 141 8.08 -4.29 0.83
N VAL A 142 6.84 -4.48 1.28
CA VAL A 142 6.51 -4.60 2.72
C VAL A 142 7.23 -5.79 3.34
N ALA A 143 7.28 -6.94 2.66
CA ALA A 143 8.04 -8.09 3.14
C ALA A 143 9.54 -7.81 3.22
N ALA A 144 10.14 -7.22 2.19
CA ALA A 144 11.57 -6.90 2.18
C ALA A 144 11.94 -5.89 3.27
N LEU A 145 11.04 -4.96 3.59
CA LEU A 145 11.30 -3.93 4.58
C LEU A 145 11.03 -4.42 6.01
N ASP A 146 10.00 -5.22 6.28
CA ASP A 146 9.66 -5.65 7.65
C ASP A 146 9.99 -7.13 7.93
N ILE A 147 11.02 -7.35 8.74
CA ILE A 147 11.45 -8.67 9.23
C ILE A 147 10.34 -9.38 10.02
N ARG A 148 9.45 -8.63 10.69
CA ARG A 148 8.31 -9.23 11.41
C ARG A 148 7.28 -9.75 10.44
N PHE A 149 7.01 -9.01 9.37
CA PHE A 149 6.14 -9.47 8.30
C PHE A 149 6.72 -10.72 7.64
N LEU A 150 8.02 -10.75 7.32
CA LEU A 150 8.68 -11.95 6.78
C LEU A 150 8.52 -13.18 7.69
N ARG A 151 8.71 -13.02 9.00
CA ARG A 151 8.53 -14.12 9.96
C ARG A 151 7.09 -14.60 10.02
N ALA A 152 6.13 -13.69 10.06
CA ALA A 152 4.71 -14.04 10.04
C ALA A 152 4.35 -14.75 8.73
N TRP A 153 4.79 -14.20 7.59
CA TRP A 153 4.59 -14.77 6.26
C TRP A 153 5.15 -16.18 6.14
N HIS A 154 6.39 -16.39 6.59
CA HIS A 154 7.03 -17.70 6.57
C HIS A 154 6.29 -18.71 7.46
N SER A 155 5.77 -18.27 8.62
CA SER A 155 4.95 -19.10 9.49
C SER A 155 3.63 -19.50 8.82
N THR A 156 2.93 -18.54 8.21
CA THR A 156 1.68 -18.79 7.47
C THR A 156 1.92 -19.70 6.26
N TRP A 157 3.01 -19.51 5.54
CA TRP A 157 3.40 -20.35 4.41
C TRP A 157 3.71 -21.79 4.83
N ASN A 158 4.44 -21.98 5.92
CA ASN A 158 4.70 -23.31 6.47
C ASN A 158 3.40 -24.02 6.86
N HIS A 159 2.47 -23.32 7.52
CA HIS A 159 1.15 -23.88 7.84
C HIS A 159 0.33 -24.24 6.61
N LEU A 160 0.37 -23.41 5.56
CA LEU A 160 -0.26 -23.71 4.27
C LEU A 160 0.33 -24.98 3.65
N ILE A 161 1.66 -25.11 3.64
CA ILE A 161 2.33 -26.30 3.14
C ILE A 161 1.95 -27.54 3.96
N GLU A 162 1.87 -27.44 5.28
CA GLU A 162 1.44 -28.54 6.16
C GLU A 162 0.00 -28.97 5.87
N CYS A 163 -0.92 -28.02 5.66
CA CYS A 163 -2.31 -28.31 5.29
C CYS A 163 -2.44 -28.92 3.89
N ILE A 164 -1.57 -28.54 2.94
CA ILE A 164 -1.57 -29.07 1.57
C ILE A 164 -0.83 -30.42 1.50
N ARG A 165 0.04 -30.72 2.48
CA ARG A 165 0.78 -31.98 2.52
C ARG A 165 -0.22 -33.12 2.71
N PRO A 166 -0.33 -34.07 1.76
CA PRO A 166 -1.21 -35.22 1.95
C PRO A 166 -0.77 -35.95 3.21
N VAL A 167 -1.71 -36.18 4.12
CA VAL A 167 -1.52 -37.04 5.29
C VAL A 167 -0.99 -38.37 4.76
N ARG A 168 0.30 -38.66 4.99
CA ARG A 168 0.82 -40.00 4.75
C ARG A 168 0.12 -40.90 5.75
N VAL A 169 -0.86 -41.66 5.29
CA VAL A 169 -1.45 -42.76 6.06
C VAL A 169 -0.30 -43.69 6.41
N ALA A 170 0.04 -43.75 7.69
CA ALA A 170 1.04 -44.69 8.17
C ALA A 170 0.56 -46.11 7.80
N PRO A 171 1.40 -46.98 7.23
CA PRO A 171 1.00 -48.35 6.97
C PRO A 171 0.60 -48.98 8.31
N MET A 172 -0.65 -49.43 8.42
CA MET A 172 -1.12 -50.18 9.58
C MET A 172 -0.22 -51.41 9.75
N PRO A 173 0.32 -51.68 10.94
CA PRO A 173 1.03 -52.92 11.18
C PRO A 173 0.01 -54.06 11.08
N VAL A 174 0.14 -54.89 10.04
CA VAL A 174 -0.60 -56.14 9.92
C VAL A 174 -0.07 -57.07 11.01
N ALA A 175 -0.83 -57.23 12.10
CA ALA A 175 -0.58 -58.27 13.07
C ALA A 175 -0.84 -59.62 12.38
N ILE A 176 0.23 -60.34 12.06
CA ILE A 176 0.14 -61.73 11.59
C ILE A 176 -0.35 -62.54 12.79
N ALA A 177 -1.62 -62.94 12.79
CA ALA A 177 -2.13 -63.92 13.73
C ALA A 177 -1.45 -65.26 13.44
N ALA A 178 -0.54 -65.67 14.33
CA ALA A 178 0.00 -67.03 14.33
C ALA A 178 -1.11 -67.98 14.81
N ASN A 179 -1.76 -68.67 13.87
CA ASN A 179 -2.64 -69.77 14.18
C ASN A 179 -1.80 -71.01 14.54
N TYR A 180 -2.08 -71.56 15.72
CA TYR A 180 -1.76 -72.94 16.10
C TYR A 180 -2.81 -73.89 15.54
#